data_AF-A0A6S6RU60-F1
#
_entry.id   AF-A0A6S6RU60-F1
#
_cell.length_a   1.000
_cell.length_b   1.000
_cell.length_c   1.000
_cell.angle_alpha   90.00
_cell.angle_beta   90.00
_cell.angle_gamma   90.00
#
_symmetry.space_group_name_H-M   'P 1'
#
loop_
_entity.id
_entity.type
_entity.pdbx_description
1 polymer ?
#
loop_
_entity_poly.entity_id
_entity_poly.type
_entity_poly.pdbx_seq_one_letter_code
_entity_poly.pdbx_strand_id
1 'polypeptide(L)'
;MKKETQIRLLVGTISLLIATYIGYDLKSLYDQELLWGQRVLWFWLLIWTSVLSFLGQFITTLPQKNKLLAASVLSGVLLGGGFMPMPTFFLMFVAFVPLLWVEDVVSKARETTSKWTIFKFAFNTFLIWNLLSTWWIQNSSFVAGMLGNTLNAVFMTIPFIFYHITKKRMGQRAANLGFLSYWMTFEIGHLTWDISWPWLTLGNSFSHFPSIIQWYEFTGVFGGSLWILGLNIWIANGLFNYWSTEHPANSIPAIFIKPGIAFVVPIMISFAIYMTYDIRVDQPVAVVSVQPNYEPHYQKFRVSQKEQFAQFMKLTNTALTATTDYVLFPETSFRGIEANKLENASVIKQLRAFTVEHPNLNLVTGLSAYVRYQEGESKPPNVYTYCNADQTRCQYIDSHNAAIQLSSTTKEIPYYKKSKLVPGAESMPYIGGIPFFKDLILDLGGAPGLSLGTQEKRAVFKSKQGTIAPLICYESIYGDYVTDYVKEGAEALFVITNDGWWDNSNGHRQHMYLSSLRAIENRRYVVRSANTGISCFINSLGHIYHASKYGEATAIRDQIYLNDEITFYTKYGDLIGRISILVSIWILVSMLANGLRGGRAH
;
A
#
# COMPACT_ATOMS: atom_id res chain seq x y z
N MET A 1 -23.17 31.45 21.47
CA MET A 1 -21.73 31.63 21.21
C MET A 1 -20.85 31.25 22.40
N LYS A 2 -20.93 31.90 23.58
CA LYS A 2 -20.03 31.60 24.73
C LYS A 2 -20.00 30.12 25.15
N LYS A 3 -21.16 29.45 25.26
CA LYS A 3 -21.26 28.03 25.66
C LYS A 3 -20.60 27.07 24.68
N GLU A 4 -20.75 27.30 23.37
CA GLU A 4 -20.16 26.45 22.33
C GLU A 4 -18.63 26.59 22.30
N THR A 5 -18.12 27.82 22.47
CA THR A 5 -16.68 28.08 22.61
C THR A 5 -16.11 27.42 23.87
N GLN A 6 -16.81 27.49 25.01
CA GLN A 6 -16.41 26.82 26.25
C GLN A 6 -16.34 25.29 26.09
N ILE A 7 -17.34 24.68 25.44
CA ILE A 7 -17.34 23.23 25.17
C ILE A 7 -16.15 22.85 24.29
N ARG A 8 -15.86 23.62 23.23
CA ARG A 8 -14.70 23.37 22.36
C ARG A 8 -13.38 23.45 23.11
N LEU A 9 -13.19 24.50 23.92
CA LEU A 9 -11.98 24.65 24.71
C LEU A 9 -11.82 23.49 25.71
N LEU A 10 -12.91 23.06 26.35
CA LEU A 10 -12.90 21.92 27.26
C LEU A 10 -12.50 20.62 26.55
N VAL A 11 -13.14 20.30 25.43
CA VAL A 11 -12.85 19.10 24.64
C VAL A 11 -11.41 19.11 24.14
N GLY A 12 -10.93 20.26 23.64
CA GLY A 12 -9.57 20.44 23.15
C GLY A 12 -8.53 20.21 24.26
N THR A 13 -8.73 20.84 25.42
CA THR A 13 -7.83 20.70 26.58
C THR A 13 -7.80 19.27 27.12
N ILE A 14 -8.96 18.63 27.29
CA ILE A 14 -9.02 17.23 27.75
C ILE A 14 -8.31 16.31 26.74
N SER A 15 -8.56 16.47 25.44
CA SER A 15 -7.92 15.65 24.41
C SER A 15 -6.39 15.82 24.42
N LEU A 16 -5.90 17.05 24.60
CA LEU A 16 -4.46 17.33 24.68
C LEU A 16 -3.80 16.73 25.93
N LEU A 17 -4.49 16.77 27.07
CA LEU A 17 -3.99 16.15 28.31
C LEU A 17 -3.87 14.63 28.16
N ILE A 18 -4.89 13.98 27.60
CA ILE A 18 -4.85 12.53 27.36
C ILE A 18 -3.77 12.20 26.32
N ALA A 19 -3.65 12.97 25.24
CA ALA A 19 -2.60 12.77 24.24
C ALA A 19 -1.20 12.89 24.86
N THR A 20 -0.97 13.89 25.73
CA THR A 20 0.30 14.06 26.45
C THR A 20 0.62 12.83 27.32
N TYR A 21 -0.37 12.31 28.04
CA TYR A 21 -0.21 11.09 28.84
C TYR A 21 0.14 9.87 27.97
N ILE A 22 -0.57 9.67 26.85
CA ILE A 22 -0.24 8.59 25.91
C ILE A 22 1.17 8.78 25.32
N GLY A 23 1.57 10.02 25.02
CA GLY A 23 2.92 10.31 24.54
C GLY A 23 4.01 9.90 25.54
N TYR A 24 3.77 10.11 26.83
CA TYR A 24 4.67 9.62 27.89
C TYR A 24 4.71 8.08 27.94
N ASP A 25 3.56 7.42 27.84
CA ASP A 25 3.47 5.95 27.79
C ASP A 25 4.20 5.36 26.57
N LEU A 26 4.05 5.97 25.39
CA LEU A 26 4.79 5.58 24.18
C LEU A 26 6.31 5.67 24.38
N LYS A 27 6.80 6.74 25.02
CA LYS A 27 8.23 6.88 25.34
C LYS A 27 8.69 5.80 26.31
N SER A 28 7.90 5.51 27.34
CA SER A 28 8.21 4.47 28.33
C SER A 28 8.30 3.08 27.71
N LEU A 29 7.38 2.74 26.79
CA LEU A 29 7.42 1.47 26.05
C LEU A 29 8.65 1.37 25.16
N TYR A 30 9.01 2.44 24.46
CA TYR A 30 10.20 2.50 23.62
C TYR A 30 11.49 2.23 24.44
N ASP A 31 11.59 2.82 25.63
CA ASP A 31 12.75 2.63 26.52
C ASP A 31 12.86 1.21 27.08
N GLN A 32 11.76 0.46 27.08
CA GLN A 32 11.69 -0.94 27.51
C GLN A 32 11.80 -1.94 26.34
N GLU A 33 12.06 -1.48 25.11
CA GLU A 33 12.03 -2.30 23.89
C GLU A 33 10.66 -3.02 23.71
N LEU A 34 9.55 -2.35 24.07
CA LEU A 34 8.18 -2.85 23.93
C LEU A 34 7.41 -2.16 22.79
N LEU A 35 6.52 -2.92 22.16
CA LEU A 35 5.70 -2.44 21.03
C LEU A 35 4.61 -1.46 21.48
N TRP A 36 4.36 -0.44 20.66
CA TRP A 36 3.38 0.62 20.96
C TRP A 36 1.92 0.18 20.81
N GLY A 37 1.63 -0.73 19.89
CA GLY A 37 0.28 -1.16 19.57
C GLY A 37 -0.65 -0.01 19.17
N GLN A 38 -1.92 -0.10 19.55
CA GLN A 38 -2.98 0.85 19.17
C GLN A 38 -2.83 2.25 19.79
N ARG A 39 -1.88 2.44 20.72
CA ARG A 39 -1.68 3.73 21.43
C ARG A 39 -1.36 4.87 20.46
N VAL A 40 -0.63 4.56 19.39
CA VAL A 40 -0.25 5.55 18.38
C VAL A 40 -1.47 6.14 17.67
N LEU A 41 -2.47 5.30 17.34
CA LEU A 41 -3.73 5.78 16.76
C LEU A 41 -4.42 6.78 17.69
N TRP A 42 -4.59 6.41 18.96
CA TRP A 42 -5.27 7.24 19.95
C TRP A 42 -4.54 8.55 20.21
N PHE A 43 -3.20 8.50 20.28
CA PHE A 43 -2.37 9.69 20.38
C PHE A 43 -2.72 10.70 19.28
N TRP A 44 -2.69 10.28 18.01
CA TRP A 44 -2.94 11.18 16.89
C TRP A 44 -4.38 11.63 16.73
N LEU A 45 -5.36 10.77 17.00
CA LEU A 45 -6.76 11.17 16.98
C LEU A 45 -7.04 12.25 18.03
N LEU A 46 -6.45 12.14 19.22
CA LEU A 46 -6.61 13.12 20.28
C LEU A 46 -5.88 14.43 19.99
N ILE A 47 -4.66 14.37 19.43
CA ILE A 47 -3.95 15.56 18.94
C ILE A 47 -4.77 16.26 17.86
N TRP A 48 -5.28 15.54 16.87
CA TRP A 48 -6.07 16.16 15.80
C TRP A 48 -7.41 16.70 16.32
N THR A 49 -8.06 16.02 17.26
CA THR A 49 -9.27 16.52 17.93
C THR A 49 -9.01 17.83 18.68
N SER A 50 -7.86 17.92 19.36
CA SER A 50 -7.41 19.15 20.02
C SER A 50 -7.18 20.28 19.01
N VAL A 51 -6.48 19.99 17.91
CA VAL A 51 -6.26 20.96 16.81
C VAL A 51 -7.57 21.47 16.24
N LEU A 52 -8.53 20.58 15.94
CA LEU A 52 -9.85 20.98 15.42
C LEU A 52 -10.65 21.80 16.44
N SER A 53 -10.53 21.49 17.72
CA SER A 53 -11.22 22.20 18.80
C SER A 53 -10.72 23.64 18.95
N PHE A 54 -9.40 23.85 18.88
CA PHE A 54 -8.80 25.18 19.03
C PHE A 54 -8.79 26.00 17.74
N LEU A 55 -8.44 25.38 16.61
CA LEU A 55 -8.19 26.06 15.34
C LEU A 55 -9.35 25.95 14.34
N GLY A 56 -10.28 25.01 14.53
CA GLY A 56 -11.39 24.78 13.60
C GLY A 56 -12.30 25.98 13.40
N GLN A 57 -12.39 26.89 14.38
CA GLN A 57 -13.15 28.13 14.24
C GLN A 57 -12.58 29.10 13.19
N PHE A 58 -11.28 28.96 12.86
CA PHE A 58 -10.55 29.77 11.87
C PHE A 58 -10.43 29.07 10.50
N ILE A 59 -11.08 27.92 10.31
CA ILE A 59 -11.01 27.16 9.05
C ILE A 59 -11.55 27.97 7.88
N THR A 60 -12.66 28.68 8.08
CA THR A 60 -13.33 29.54 7.10
C THR A 60 -14.14 30.63 7.79
N THR A 61 -14.43 31.70 7.05
CA THR A 61 -15.31 32.80 7.47
C THR A 61 -16.78 32.53 7.14
N LEU A 62 -17.11 31.44 6.45
CA LEU A 62 -18.49 31.09 6.09
C LEU A 62 -19.38 30.86 7.34
N PRO A 63 -20.64 31.32 7.34
CA PRO A 63 -21.55 31.15 8.48
C PRO A 63 -21.78 29.68 8.87
N GLN A 64 -21.79 28.78 7.88
CA GLN A 64 -22.05 27.35 8.07
C GLN A 64 -20.80 26.53 8.44
N LYS A 65 -19.69 27.17 8.84
CA LYS A 65 -18.37 26.54 9.06
C LYS A 65 -18.41 25.26 9.90
N ASN A 66 -19.23 25.20 10.95
CA ASN A 66 -19.32 24.03 11.82
C ASN A 66 -19.95 22.83 11.11
N LYS A 67 -20.98 23.07 10.26
CA LYS A 67 -21.59 22.01 9.44
C LYS A 67 -20.61 21.52 8.36
N LEU A 68 -19.87 22.43 7.74
CA LEU A 68 -18.85 22.08 6.76
C LEU A 68 -17.69 21.28 7.37
N LEU A 69 -17.26 21.64 8.57
CA LEU A 69 -16.24 20.89 9.31
C LEU A 69 -16.76 19.51 9.72
N ALA A 70 -18.00 19.41 10.19
CA ALA A 70 -18.61 18.12 10.49
C ALA A 70 -18.73 17.24 9.24
N ALA A 71 -19.07 17.81 8.08
CA ALA A 71 -19.11 17.07 6.81
C ALA A 71 -17.72 16.59 6.36
N SER A 72 -16.66 17.39 6.52
CA SER A 72 -15.31 16.95 6.18
C SER A 72 -14.81 15.85 7.13
N VAL A 73 -15.12 15.95 8.43
CA VAL A 73 -14.86 14.87 9.40
C VAL A 73 -15.63 13.60 9.03
N LEU A 74 -16.93 13.72 8.74
CA LEU A 74 -17.77 12.58 8.34
C LEU A 74 -17.22 11.89 7.10
N SER A 75 -16.79 12.64 6.09
CA SER A 75 -16.16 12.08 4.90
C SER A 75 -14.89 11.27 5.24
N GLY A 76 -14.03 11.80 6.12
CA GLY A 76 -12.81 11.11 6.55
C GLY A 76 -13.10 9.83 7.35
N VAL A 77 -14.11 9.86 8.22
CA VAL A 77 -14.58 8.69 8.98
C VAL A 77 -15.21 7.64 8.07
N LEU A 78 -16.03 8.04 7.09
CA LEU A 78 -16.62 7.13 6.11
C LEU A 78 -15.55 6.47 5.23
N LEU A 79 -14.54 7.23 4.81
CA LEU A 79 -13.39 6.67 4.08
C LEU A 79 -12.61 5.69 4.95
N GLY A 80 -12.25 6.07 6.19
CA GLY A 80 -11.52 5.18 7.11
C GLY A 80 -12.30 3.93 7.52
N GLY A 81 -13.60 4.06 7.77
CA GLY A 81 -14.49 2.94 8.10
C GLY A 81 -14.86 2.08 6.89
N GLY A 82 -14.80 2.63 5.68
CA GLY A 82 -15.02 1.88 4.44
C GLY A 82 -13.76 1.20 3.90
N PHE A 83 -12.57 1.64 4.31
CA PHE A 83 -11.32 1.11 3.81
C PHE A 83 -10.97 -0.25 4.45
N MET A 84 -10.25 -1.10 3.71
CA MET A 84 -9.80 -2.41 4.21
C MET A 84 -9.00 -2.28 5.52
N PRO A 85 -9.10 -3.24 6.45
CA PRO A 85 -9.80 -4.52 6.35
C PRO A 85 -11.25 -4.48 6.87
N MET A 86 -11.87 -3.31 6.97
CA MET A 86 -13.20 -3.18 7.56
C MET A 86 -14.26 -3.90 6.73
N PRO A 87 -15.27 -4.53 7.36
CA PRO A 87 -16.30 -5.23 6.61
C PRO A 87 -17.29 -4.26 5.91
N THR A 88 -17.21 -2.98 6.25
CA THR A 88 -18.13 -1.91 5.85
C THR A 88 -17.72 -1.21 4.55
N PHE A 89 -17.19 -1.95 3.58
CA PHE A 89 -16.69 -1.41 2.30
C PHE A 89 -17.72 -0.54 1.56
N PHE A 90 -19.02 -0.83 1.74
CA PHE A 90 -20.10 -0.08 1.13
C PHE A 90 -20.12 1.42 1.52
N LEU A 91 -19.50 1.79 2.65
CA LEU A 91 -19.33 3.19 3.05
C LEU A 91 -18.51 3.99 2.04
N MET A 92 -17.58 3.35 1.32
CA MET A 92 -16.76 4.01 0.31
C MET A 92 -17.60 4.68 -0.79
N PHE A 93 -18.77 4.13 -1.13
CA PHE A 93 -19.64 4.65 -2.20
C PHE A 93 -20.42 5.92 -1.82
N VAL A 94 -20.40 6.31 -0.55
CA VAL A 94 -20.99 7.55 -0.06
C VAL A 94 -19.99 8.45 0.66
N ALA A 95 -18.74 8.00 0.81
CA ALA A 95 -17.74 8.65 1.64
C ALA A 95 -17.33 10.04 1.14
N PHE A 96 -17.32 10.28 -0.17
CA PHE A 96 -17.00 11.60 -0.75
C PHE A 96 -18.20 12.54 -0.79
N VAL A 97 -19.44 12.04 -0.67
CA VAL A 97 -20.66 12.88 -0.77
C VAL A 97 -20.64 14.08 0.20
N PRO A 98 -20.30 13.93 1.50
CA PRO A 98 -20.20 15.07 2.41
C PRO A 98 -19.12 16.08 2.00
N LEU A 99 -17.96 15.62 1.51
CA LEU A 99 -16.89 16.51 1.08
C LEU A 99 -17.23 17.23 -0.25
N LEU A 100 -17.91 16.55 -1.18
CA LEU A 100 -18.46 17.15 -2.40
C LEU A 100 -19.51 18.22 -2.06
N TRP A 101 -20.29 18.03 -0.99
CA TRP A 101 -21.22 19.05 -0.50
C TRP A 101 -20.50 20.26 0.06
N VAL A 102 -19.40 20.06 0.81
CA VAL A 102 -18.54 21.15 1.26
C VAL A 102 -18.02 21.95 0.07
N GLU A 103 -17.56 21.27 -0.98
CA GLU A 103 -17.12 21.91 -2.21
C GLU A 103 -18.24 22.70 -2.88
N ASP A 104 -19.46 22.14 -2.98
CA ASP A 104 -20.60 22.81 -3.60
C ASP A 104 -20.96 24.11 -2.87
N VAL A 105 -21.03 24.10 -1.54
CA VAL A 105 -21.30 25.29 -0.72
C VAL A 105 -20.20 26.34 -0.89
N VAL A 106 -18.93 25.93 -0.86
CA VAL A 106 -17.79 26.84 -1.01
C VAL A 106 -17.70 27.40 -2.44
N SER A 107 -18.05 26.61 -3.46
CA SER A 107 -18.01 27.04 -4.87
C SER A 107 -19.05 28.12 -5.19
N LYS A 108 -20.21 28.09 -4.51
CA LYS A 108 -21.32 29.03 -4.66
C LYS A 108 -21.17 30.29 -3.79
N ALA A 109 -20.29 30.26 -2.78
CA ALA A 109 -19.99 31.45 -1.98
C ALA A 109 -19.23 32.51 -2.81
N ARG A 110 -19.39 33.81 -2.48
CA ARG A 110 -18.82 34.96 -3.22
C ARG A 110 -17.34 34.77 -3.61
N GLU A 111 -16.94 35.42 -4.71
CA GLU A 111 -15.66 35.29 -5.46
C GLU A 111 -14.36 35.17 -4.62
N THR A 112 -14.32 35.70 -3.40
CA THR A 112 -13.13 35.68 -2.52
C THR A 112 -12.91 34.36 -1.76
N THR A 113 -13.80 33.37 -1.88
CA THR A 113 -13.56 32.04 -1.28
C THR A 113 -12.55 31.24 -2.12
N SER A 114 -11.32 31.24 -1.60
CA SER A 114 -10.12 30.69 -2.24
C SER A 114 -10.05 29.16 -2.22
N LYS A 115 -9.32 28.59 -3.18
CA LYS A 115 -8.81 27.19 -3.20
C LYS A 115 -8.23 26.73 -1.85
N TRP A 116 -7.73 27.67 -1.04
CA TRP A 116 -7.24 27.40 0.31
C TRP A 116 -8.32 26.96 1.30
N THR A 117 -9.57 27.42 1.13
CA THR A 117 -10.69 26.95 1.97
C THR A 117 -10.98 25.48 1.69
N ILE A 118 -11.02 25.11 0.41
CA ILE A 118 -11.19 23.72 -0.03
C ILE A 118 -10.02 22.86 0.46
N PHE A 119 -8.79 23.34 0.31
CA PHE A 119 -7.60 22.64 0.81
C PHE A 119 -7.75 22.27 2.29
N LYS A 120 -8.16 23.20 3.17
CA LYS A 120 -8.30 22.92 4.61
C LYS A 120 -9.33 21.83 4.90
N PHE A 121 -10.49 21.85 4.24
CA PHE A 121 -11.52 20.83 4.44
C PHE A 121 -11.10 19.47 3.86
N ALA A 122 -10.54 19.46 2.64
CA ALA A 122 -10.04 18.24 2.01
C ALA A 122 -8.89 17.62 2.81
N PHE A 123 -7.94 18.45 3.28
CA PHE A 123 -6.84 18.01 4.14
C PHE A 123 -7.36 17.36 5.43
N ASN A 124 -8.35 17.97 6.09
CA ASN A 124 -8.98 17.37 7.26
C ASN A 124 -9.58 15.99 6.96
N THR A 125 -10.32 15.86 5.86
CA THR A 125 -10.90 14.59 5.42
C THR A 125 -9.83 13.52 5.19
N PHE A 126 -8.82 13.84 4.37
CA PHE A 126 -7.80 12.86 3.99
C PHE A 126 -6.83 12.54 5.12
N LEU A 127 -6.55 13.49 6.03
CA LEU A 127 -5.76 13.21 7.23
C LEU A 127 -6.48 12.23 8.14
N ILE A 128 -7.78 12.42 8.40
CA ILE A 128 -8.58 11.47 9.18
C ILE A 128 -8.58 10.09 8.49
N TRP A 129 -8.75 10.04 7.18
CA TRP A 129 -8.69 8.77 6.44
C TRP A 129 -7.34 8.05 6.60
N ASN A 130 -6.23 8.77 6.44
CA ASN A 130 -4.88 8.23 6.66
C ASN A 130 -4.69 7.76 8.11
N LEU A 131 -5.11 8.55 9.10
CA LEU A 131 -5.02 8.15 10.51
C LEU A 131 -5.84 6.88 10.79
N LEU A 132 -7.04 6.73 10.23
CA LEU A 132 -7.85 5.54 10.49
C LEU A 132 -7.35 4.30 9.73
N SER A 133 -6.73 4.48 8.57
CA SER A 133 -6.38 3.36 7.67
C SER A 133 -4.93 2.90 7.78
N THR A 134 -4.01 3.82 8.06
CA THR A 134 -2.55 3.64 7.96
C THR A 134 -1.76 4.21 9.13
N TRP A 135 -2.39 4.46 10.29
CA TRP A 135 -1.67 4.87 11.51
C TRP A 135 -0.56 3.89 11.91
N TRP A 136 -0.74 2.60 11.63
CA TRP A 136 0.15 1.52 12.06
C TRP A 136 1.55 1.60 11.44
N ILE A 137 1.75 2.35 10.36
CA ILE A 137 3.09 2.62 9.79
C ILE A 137 4.01 3.22 10.88
N GLN A 138 3.42 4.01 11.77
CA GLN A 138 4.18 4.66 12.82
C GLN A 138 4.78 3.69 13.83
N ASN A 139 4.27 2.45 13.93
CA ASN A 139 4.89 1.42 14.76
C ASN A 139 6.30 1.04 14.26
N SER A 140 6.59 1.21 12.97
CA SER A 140 7.94 0.95 12.44
C SER A 140 8.88 2.15 12.61
N SER A 141 8.35 3.36 12.44
CA SER A 141 9.06 4.61 12.72
C SER A 141 8.06 5.74 12.96
N PHE A 142 8.06 6.29 14.18
CA PHE A 142 7.06 7.26 14.63
C PHE A 142 6.97 8.47 13.70
N VAL A 143 8.09 9.17 13.52
CA VAL A 143 8.10 10.44 12.79
C VAL A 143 7.99 10.20 11.27
N ALA A 144 8.65 9.16 10.73
CA ALA A 144 8.51 8.84 9.30
C ALA A 144 7.06 8.46 8.95
N GLY A 145 6.40 7.66 9.78
CA GLY A 145 5.00 7.31 9.58
C GLY A 145 4.04 8.49 9.76
N MET A 146 4.32 9.42 10.68
CA MET A 146 3.57 10.67 10.84
C MET A 146 3.70 11.54 9.58
N LEU A 147 4.93 11.73 9.09
CA LEU A 147 5.21 12.48 7.87
C LEU A 147 4.55 11.82 6.66
N GLY A 148 4.65 10.50 6.51
CA GLY A 148 4.02 9.74 5.43
C GLY A 148 2.51 9.95 5.39
N ASN A 149 1.81 9.76 6.51
CA ASN A 149 0.36 9.97 6.60
C ASN A 149 -0.04 11.43 6.31
N THR A 150 0.74 12.39 6.81
CA THR A 150 0.46 13.83 6.63
C THR A 150 0.70 14.28 5.19
N LEU A 151 1.84 13.91 4.60
CA LEU A 151 2.20 14.24 3.22
C LEU A 151 1.24 13.59 2.22
N ASN A 152 0.89 12.32 2.43
CA ASN A 152 -0.10 11.65 1.59
C ASN A 152 -1.46 12.35 1.65
N ALA A 153 -1.91 12.76 2.85
CA ALA A 153 -3.14 13.55 3.00
C ALA A 153 -3.06 14.89 2.25
N VAL A 154 -1.91 15.58 2.27
CA VAL A 154 -1.67 16.79 1.45
C VAL A 154 -1.77 16.48 -0.03
N PHE A 155 -1.12 15.43 -0.53
CA PHE A 155 -1.15 15.10 -1.95
C PHE A 155 -2.55 14.70 -2.43
N MET A 156 -3.33 14.00 -1.60
CA MET A 156 -4.75 13.69 -1.89
C MET A 156 -5.62 14.93 -2.06
N THR A 157 -5.22 16.09 -1.51
CA THR A 157 -5.95 17.35 -1.75
C THR A 157 -5.80 17.88 -3.17
N ILE A 158 -4.72 17.53 -3.88
CA ILE A 158 -4.39 18.03 -5.22
C ILE A 158 -5.51 17.74 -6.23
N PRO A 159 -5.96 16.48 -6.45
CA PRO A 159 -7.06 16.20 -7.37
C PRO A 159 -8.36 16.91 -6.97
N PHE A 160 -8.61 17.09 -5.68
CA PHE A 160 -9.81 17.78 -5.19
C PHE A 160 -9.77 19.31 -5.39
N ILE A 161 -8.59 19.91 -5.27
CA ILE A 161 -8.37 21.32 -5.64
C ILE A 161 -8.57 21.51 -7.14
N PHE A 162 -8.02 20.63 -7.98
CA PHE A 162 -8.24 20.70 -9.42
C PHE A 162 -9.71 20.54 -9.78
N TYR A 163 -10.43 19.62 -9.13
CA TYR A 163 -11.89 19.51 -9.24
C TYR A 163 -12.60 20.86 -8.98
N HIS A 164 -12.27 21.53 -7.86
CA HIS A 164 -12.84 22.84 -7.53
C HIS A 164 -12.54 23.92 -8.58
N ILE A 165 -11.28 24.00 -9.04
CA ILE A 165 -10.86 24.98 -10.05
C ILE A 165 -11.59 24.71 -11.37
N THR A 166 -11.66 23.44 -11.81
CA THR A 166 -12.38 23.06 -13.03
C THR A 166 -13.88 23.37 -12.90
N LYS A 167 -14.50 23.15 -11.74
CA LYS A 167 -15.91 23.51 -11.51
C LYS A 167 -16.16 25.00 -11.68
N LYS A 168 -15.32 25.85 -11.07
CA LYS A 168 -15.44 27.31 -11.20
C LYS A 168 -15.20 27.81 -12.63
N ARG A 169 -14.33 27.16 -13.41
CA ARG A 169 -13.94 27.64 -14.76
C ARG A 169 -14.73 27.02 -15.92
N MET A 170 -15.19 25.79 -15.77
CA MET A 170 -15.78 24.99 -16.87
C MET A 170 -17.13 24.36 -16.49
N GLY A 171 -17.60 24.56 -15.26
CA GLY A 171 -18.88 24.04 -14.78
C GLY A 171 -18.82 22.59 -14.27
N GLN A 172 -19.94 22.13 -13.71
CA GLN A 172 -20.04 20.87 -12.97
C GLN A 172 -19.74 19.63 -13.83
N ARG A 173 -20.15 19.61 -15.11
CA ARG A 173 -19.95 18.43 -15.98
C ARG A 173 -18.47 18.16 -16.23
N ALA A 174 -17.71 19.19 -16.60
CA ALA A 174 -16.26 19.10 -16.78
C ALA A 174 -15.55 18.77 -15.47
N ALA A 175 -16.01 19.34 -14.36
CA ALA A 175 -15.47 19.05 -13.04
C ALA A 175 -15.67 17.59 -12.64
N ASN A 176 -16.85 17.00 -12.86
CA ASN A 176 -17.10 15.59 -12.55
C ASN A 176 -16.17 14.65 -13.30
N LEU A 177 -16.02 14.85 -14.62
CA LEU A 177 -15.08 14.07 -15.43
C LEU A 177 -13.63 14.31 -14.98
N GLY A 178 -13.29 15.57 -14.67
CA GLY A 178 -12.00 15.95 -14.12
C GLY A 178 -11.72 15.27 -12.79
N PHE A 179 -12.68 15.19 -11.86
CA PHE A 179 -12.45 14.56 -10.56
C PHE A 179 -12.11 13.08 -10.70
N LEU A 180 -12.85 12.35 -11.55
CA LEU A 180 -12.53 10.96 -11.89
C LEU A 180 -11.10 10.84 -12.43
N SER A 181 -10.77 11.64 -13.45
CA SER A 181 -9.48 11.52 -14.13
C SER A 181 -8.31 12.00 -13.26
N TYR A 182 -8.45 13.12 -12.53
CA TYR A 182 -7.43 13.68 -11.65
C TYR A 182 -7.12 12.73 -10.50
N TRP A 183 -8.14 12.10 -9.90
CA TRP A 183 -7.93 11.16 -8.80
C TRP A 183 -7.18 9.90 -9.27
N MET A 184 -7.61 9.30 -10.38
CA MET A 184 -6.91 8.12 -10.92
C MET A 184 -5.51 8.47 -11.44
N THR A 185 -5.32 9.69 -11.97
CA THR A 185 -3.99 10.22 -12.33
C THR A 185 -3.08 10.36 -11.09
N PHE A 186 -3.65 10.79 -9.97
CA PHE A 186 -2.97 10.85 -8.69
C PHE A 186 -2.58 9.45 -8.19
N GLU A 187 -3.50 8.47 -8.25
CA GLU A 187 -3.27 7.09 -7.83
C GLU A 187 -2.19 6.40 -8.69
N ILE A 188 -2.22 6.55 -10.02
CA ILE A 188 -1.16 5.99 -10.88
C ILE A 188 0.18 6.70 -10.67
N GLY A 189 0.19 8.01 -10.41
CA GLY A 189 1.40 8.73 -10.01
C GLY A 189 2.02 8.17 -8.72
N HIS A 190 1.18 7.75 -7.76
CA HIS A 190 1.61 7.13 -6.51
C HIS A 190 2.25 5.74 -6.69
N LEU A 191 2.09 5.09 -7.85
CA LEU A 191 2.76 3.84 -8.19
C LEU A 191 4.17 4.03 -8.79
N THR A 192 4.48 5.23 -9.28
CA THR A 192 5.66 5.46 -10.15
C THR A 192 6.77 6.31 -9.53
N TRP A 193 6.44 7.23 -8.62
CA TRP A 193 7.43 8.17 -8.07
C TRP A 193 8.22 7.62 -6.87
N ASP A 194 9.29 8.32 -6.47
CA ASP A 194 10.23 7.86 -5.43
C ASP A 194 9.62 7.80 -4.01
N ILE A 195 8.59 8.59 -3.74
CA ILE A 195 7.83 8.60 -2.47
C ILE A 195 6.54 7.78 -2.58
N SER A 196 6.58 6.71 -3.38
CA SER A 196 5.41 5.87 -3.70
C SER A 196 4.74 5.27 -2.46
N TRP A 197 3.47 5.62 -2.30
CA TRP A 197 2.59 5.11 -1.25
C TRP A 197 1.23 4.72 -1.84
N PRO A 198 1.16 3.65 -2.65
CA PRO A 198 -0.07 3.23 -3.33
C PRO A 198 -1.05 2.48 -2.42
N TRP A 199 -0.81 2.47 -1.11
CA TRP A 199 -1.60 1.70 -0.16
C TRP A 199 -3.07 2.11 -0.16
N LEU A 200 -3.34 3.43 -0.17
CA LEU A 200 -4.68 4.02 -0.11
C LEU A 200 -5.34 4.26 -1.47
N THR A 201 -4.95 3.50 -2.51
CA THR A 201 -5.72 3.43 -3.75
C THR A 201 -7.14 2.95 -3.45
N LEU A 202 -8.17 3.66 -3.91
CA LEU A 202 -9.57 3.41 -3.53
C LEU A 202 -10.02 1.99 -3.87
N GLY A 203 -9.60 1.47 -5.04
CA GLY A 203 -9.87 0.09 -5.47
C GLY A 203 -9.31 -1.00 -4.56
N ASN A 204 -8.36 -0.70 -3.67
CA ASN A 204 -7.85 -1.66 -2.68
C ASN A 204 -8.88 -1.97 -1.58
N SER A 205 -9.92 -1.14 -1.43
CA SER A 205 -10.94 -1.26 -0.36
C SER A 205 -11.69 -2.60 -0.38
N PHE A 206 -11.73 -3.27 -1.53
CA PHE A 206 -12.46 -4.53 -1.75
C PHE A 206 -11.57 -5.78 -1.59
N SER A 207 -10.30 -5.63 -1.25
CA SER A 207 -9.33 -6.74 -1.13
C SER A 207 -9.73 -7.80 -0.12
N HIS A 208 -10.51 -7.44 0.91
CA HIS A 208 -11.08 -8.36 1.88
C HIS A 208 -12.24 -9.21 1.32
N PHE A 209 -12.81 -8.82 0.17
CA PHE A 209 -13.99 -9.40 -0.45
C PHE A 209 -13.72 -9.85 -1.88
N PRO A 210 -12.85 -10.85 -2.09
CA PRO A 210 -12.43 -11.30 -3.41
C PRO A 210 -13.62 -11.68 -4.32
N SER A 211 -14.67 -12.28 -3.78
CA SER A 211 -15.84 -12.75 -4.54
C SER A 211 -16.63 -11.64 -5.27
N ILE A 212 -16.49 -10.37 -4.87
CA ILE A 212 -17.22 -9.25 -5.49
C ILE A 212 -16.39 -8.46 -6.51
N ILE A 213 -15.12 -8.81 -6.69
CA ILE A 213 -14.18 -8.10 -7.58
C ILE A 213 -13.45 -9.01 -8.58
N GLN A 214 -14.02 -10.16 -8.95
CA GLN A 214 -13.41 -11.04 -9.94
C GLN A 214 -13.17 -10.35 -11.29
N TRP A 215 -13.98 -9.35 -11.65
CA TRP A 215 -13.77 -8.52 -12.84
C TRP A 215 -12.47 -7.68 -12.81
N TYR A 216 -11.73 -7.65 -11.69
CA TYR A 216 -10.40 -7.03 -11.62
C TYR A 216 -9.39 -7.70 -12.56
N GLU A 217 -9.63 -8.93 -13.01
CA GLU A 217 -8.86 -9.56 -14.09
C GLU A 217 -8.89 -8.76 -15.41
N PHE A 218 -9.81 -7.81 -15.57
CA PHE A 218 -9.92 -6.91 -16.72
C PHE A 218 -9.40 -5.50 -16.45
N THR A 219 -9.65 -4.97 -15.25
CA THR A 219 -9.44 -3.54 -14.99
C THR A 219 -8.34 -3.24 -14.00
N GLY A 220 -7.93 -4.25 -13.23
CA GLY A 220 -7.19 -4.07 -11.98
C GLY A 220 -7.94 -3.19 -10.98
N VAL A 221 -7.20 -2.73 -9.96
CA VAL A 221 -7.72 -1.88 -8.88
C VAL A 221 -8.31 -0.54 -9.35
N PHE A 222 -7.82 0.02 -10.46
CA PHE A 222 -8.32 1.30 -10.98
C PHE A 222 -9.79 1.25 -11.41
N GLY A 223 -10.28 0.08 -11.82
CA GLY A 223 -11.70 -0.10 -12.06
C GLY A 223 -12.53 0.09 -10.79
N GLY A 224 -12.03 -0.38 -9.63
CA GLY A 224 -12.66 -0.16 -8.33
C GLY A 224 -12.64 1.31 -7.91
N SER A 225 -11.54 2.02 -8.16
CA SER A 225 -11.46 3.46 -7.93
C SER A 225 -12.49 4.23 -8.76
N LEU A 226 -12.62 3.88 -10.05
CA LEU A 226 -13.64 4.45 -10.95
C LEU A 226 -15.05 4.17 -10.43
N TRP A 227 -15.30 2.95 -9.96
CA TRP A 227 -16.60 2.54 -9.43
C TRP A 227 -16.99 3.33 -8.18
N ILE A 228 -16.07 3.47 -7.21
CA ILE A 228 -16.27 4.26 -5.99
C ILE A 228 -16.56 5.72 -6.32
N LEU A 229 -15.68 6.36 -7.11
CA LEU A 229 -15.81 7.79 -7.40
C LEU A 229 -17.04 8.10 -8.25
N GLY A 230 -17.31 7.26 -9.25
CA GLY A 230 -18.47 7.41 -10.14
C GLY A 230 -19.79 7.41 -9.37
N LEU A 231 -19.96 6.48 -8.43
CA LEU A 231 -21.16 6.41 -7.58
C LEU A 231 -21.25 7.59 -6.61
N ASN A 232 -20.15 8.01 -5.99
CA ASN A 232 -20.15 9.20 -5.13
C ASN A 232 -20.58 10.46 -5.89
N ILE A 233 -20.03 10.68 -7.09
CA ILE A 233 -20.39 11.82 -7.95
C ILE A 233 -21.86 11.73 -8.35
N TRP A 234 -22.34 10.54 -8.73
CA TRP A 234 -23.72 10.36 -9.17
C TRP A 234 -24.71 10.67 -8.03
N ILE A 235 -24.47 10.11 -6.84
CA ILE A 235 -25.29 10.35 -5.65
C ILE A 235 -25.24 11.84 -5.27
N ALA A 236 -24.05 12.45 -5.21
CA ALA A 236 -23.88 13.85 -4.85
C ALA A 236 -24.63 14.79 -5.80
N ASN A 237 -24.49 14.62 -7.12
CA ASN A 237 -25.20 15.44 -8.10
C ASN A 237 -26.72 15.30 -7.99
N GLY A 238 -27.22 14.07 -7.74
CA GLY A 238 -28.65 13.83 -7.54
C GLY A 238 -29.19 14.57 -6.33
N LEU A 239 -28.46 14.52 -5.21
CA LEU A 239 -28.81 15.24 -3.98
C LEU A 239 -28.74 16.76 -4.16
N PHE A 240 -27.70 17.28 -4.83
CA PHE A 240 -27.56 18.72 -5.05
C PHE A 240 -28.67 19.27 -5.93
N ASN A 241 -29.05 18.56 -7.01
CA ASN A 241 -30.17 18.93 -7.85
C ASN A 241 -31.50 18.92 -7.07
N TYR A 242 -31.70 17.92 -6.20
CA TYR A 242 -32.88 17.84 -5.35
C TYR A 242 -32.94 19.03 -4.37
N TRP A 243 -31.83 19.38 -3.73
CA TRP A 243 -31.79 20.50 -2.77
C TRP A 243 -31.83 21.88 -3.41
N SER A 244 -31.45 22.02 -4.69
CA SER A 244 -31.48 23.31 -5.39
C SER A 244 -32.79 23.60 -6.12
N THR A 245 -33.72 22.64 -6.18
CA THR A 245 -34.98 22.78 -6.93
C THR A 245 -36.15 22.92 -5.96
N GLU A 246 -37.01 23.93 -6.13
CA GLU A 246 -38.19 24.12 -5.27
C GLU A 246 -39.23 23.00 -5.43
N HIS A 247 -39.36 22.48 -6.65
CA HIS A 247 -40.22 21.32 -6.98
C HIS A 247 -39.40 20.25 -7.71
N PRO A 248 -38.60 19.45 -6.99
CA PRO A 248 -37.78 18.43 -7.61
C PRO A 248 -38.67 17.37 -8.27
N ALA A 249 -38.43 17.10 -9.56
CA ALA A 249 -39.19 16.10 -10.32
C ALA A 249 -39.03 14.67 -9.79
N ASN A 250 -37.95 14.40 -9.04
CA ASN A 250 -37.64 13.09 -8.48
C ASN A 250 -37.77 13.12 -6.96
N SER A 251 -38.37 12.07 -6.39
CA SER A 251 -38.29 11.82 -4.95
C SER A 251 -36.87 11.42 -4.53
N ILE A 252 -36.52 11.59 -3.26
CA ILE A 252 -35.21 11.18 -2.72
C ILE A 252 -34.90 9.71 -3.06
N PRO A 253 -35.82 8.73 -2.89
CA PRO A 253 -35.55 7.35 -3.28
C PRO A 253 -35.18 7.17 -4.75
N ALA A 254 -35.80 7.95 -5.66
CA ALA A 254 -35.54 7.85 -7.10
C ALA A 254 -34.10 8.22 -7.48
N ILE A 255 -33.42 9.05 -6.67
CA ILE A 255 -32.00 9.41 -6.85
C ILE A 255 -31.10 8.18 -6.71
N PHE A 256 -31.47 7.21 -5.87
CA PHE A 256 -30.65 6.05 -5.55
C PHE A 256 -30.89 4.83 -6.44
N ILE A 257 -31.94 4.82 -7.27
CA ILE A 257 -32.27 3.65 -8.12
C ILE A 257 -31.14 3.36 -9.12
N LYS A 258 -30.74 4.34 -9.94
CA LYS A 258 -29.71 4.13 -10.97
C LYS A 258 -28.31 3.90 -10.37
N PRO A 259 -27.85 4.67 -9.36
CA PRO A 259 -26.63 4.33 -8.63
C PRO A 259 -26.70 2.94 -7.98
N GLY A 260 -27.86 2.53 -7.46
CA GLY A 260 -28.07 1.20 -6.89
C GLY A 260 -27.86 0.09 -7.92
N ILE A 261 -28.36 0.25 -9.15
CA ILE A 261 -28.09 -0.69 -10.25
C ILE A 261 -26.58 -0.72 -10.57
N ALA A 262 -25.93 0.43 -10.71
CA ALA A 262 -24.50 0.52 -10.98
C ALA A 262 -23.61 0.01 -9.82
N PHE A 263 -24.15 -0.07 -8.60
CA PHE A 263 -23.54 -0.77 -7.47
C PHE A 263 -23.71 -2.29 -7.60
N VAL A 264 -24.90 -2.79 -7.92
CA VAL A 264 -25.16 -4.24 -7.94
C VAL A 264 -24.54 -4.94 -9.16
N VAL A 265 -24.52 -4.30 -10.34
CA VAL A 265 -24.11 -4.95 -11.59
C VAL A 265 -22.68 -5.51 -11.55
N PRO A 266 -21.64 -4.75 -11.16
CA PRO A 266 -20.28 -5.29 -11.07
C PRO A 266 -20.16 -6.47 -10.08
N ILE A 267 -20.93 -6.45 -8.98
CA ILE A 267 -20.97 -7.53 -8.00
C ILE A 267 -21.58 -8.79 -8.64
N MET A 268 -22.68 -8.65 -9.38
CA MET A 268 -23.32 -9.77 -10.07
C MET A 268 -22.42 -10.37 -11.15
N ILE A 269 -21.68 -9.53 -11.90
CA ILE A 269 -20.69 -9.99 -12.87
C ILE A 269 -19.57 -10.77 -12.16
N SER A 270 -19.03 -10.22 -11.07
CA SER A 270 -18.02 -10.93 -10.27
C SER A 270 -18.52 -12.26 -9.75
N PHE A 271 -19.74 -12.31 -9.22
CA PHE A 271 -20.32 -13.54 -8.70
C PHE A 271 -20.52 -14.57 -9.81
N ALA A 272 -21.00 -14.15 -10.99
CA ALA A 272 -21.09 -15.03 -12.15
C ALA A 272 -19.72 -15.62 -12.51
N ILE A 273 -18.68 -14.77 -12.63
CA ILE A 273 -17.30 -15.22 -12.89
C ILE A 273 -16.84 -16.19 -11.80
N TYR A 274 -17.03 -15.84 -10.52
CA TYR A 274 -16.61 -16.64 -9.37
C TYR A 274 -17.23 -18.05 -9.40
N MET A 275 -18.49 -18.16 -9.79
CA MET A 275 -19.23 -19.43 -9.83
C MET A 275 -18.94 -20.26 -11.08
N THR A 276 -18.52 -19.63 -12.18
CA THR A 276 -18.24 -20.32 -13.46
C THR A 276 -16.76 -20.58 -13.72
N TYR A 277 -15.86 -19.90 -13.01
CA TYR A 277 -14.42 -20.05 -13.21
C TYR A 277 -13.96 -21.42 -12.72
N ASP A 278 -13.39 -22.20 -13.64
CA ASP A 278 -12.83 -23.51 -13.34
C ASP A 278 -11.36 -23.34 -12.92
N ILE A 279 -11.07 -23.68 -11.66
CA ILE A 279 -9.69 -23.65 -11.17
C ILE A 279 -8.95 -24.82 -11.81
N ARG A 280 -7.90 -24.52 -12.58
CA ARG A 280 -7.00 -25.54 -13.12
C ARG A 280 -6.39 -26.35 -11.97
N VAL A 281 -6.52 -27.68 -12.05
CA VAL A 281 -6.02 -28.63 -11.04
C VAL A 281 -5.05 -29.67 -11.62
N ASP A 282 -4.58 -29.47 -12.84
CA ASP A 282 -3.76 -30.40 -13.62
C ASP A 282 -2.28 -30.44 -13.18
N GLN A 283 -1.76 -29.35 -12.63
CA GLN A 283 -0.36 -29.24 -12.18
C GLN A 283 -0.27 -28.93 -10.67
N PRO A 284 -0.52 -29.93 -9.80
CA PRO A 284 -0.39 -29.75 -8.36
C PRO A 284 1.08 -29.61 -7.96
N VAL A 285 1.36 -28.62 -7.12
CA VAL A 285 2.68 -28.37 -6.54
C VAL A 285 2.52 -28.27 -5.03
N ALA A 286 3.17 -29.16 -4.27
CA ALA A 286 3.09 -29.16 -2.82
C ALA A 286 4.11 -28.20 -2.21
N VAL A 287 3.65 -27.22 -1.46
CA VAL A 287 4.48 -26.14 -0.93
C VAL A 287 4.37 -26.07 0.59
N VAL A 288 5.50 -25.88 1.25
CA VAL A 288 5.61 -25.56 2.68
C VAL A 288 6.00 -24.10 2.84
N SER A 289 5.22 -23.31 3.58
CA SER A 289 5.54 -21.93 3.94
C SER A 289 5.91 -21.85 5.42
N VAL A 290 7.08 -21.28 5.73
CA VAL A 290 7.64 -21.26 7.08
C VAL A 290 7.59 -19.86 7.69
N GLN A 291 7.13 -19.79 8.94
CA GLN A 291 7.04 -18.57 9.74
C GLN A 291 7.89 -18.72 11.01
N PRO A 292 9.10 -18.16 11.06
CA PRO A 292 10.03 -18.35 12.18
C PRO A 292 9.70 -17.52 13.43
N ASN A 293 8.92 -16.44 13.26
CA ASN A 293 8.49 -15.51 14.31
C ASN A 293 9.64 -14.79 15.03
N TYR A 294 10.48 -14.07 14.27
CA TYR A 294 11.49 -13.18 14.86
C TYR A 294 11.00 -11.73 14.90
N GLU A 295 10.89 -11.15 16.09
CA GLU A 295 10.49 -9.74 16.26
C GLU A 295 11.53 -8.81 15.59
N PRO A 296 11.16 -7.98 14.59
CA PRO A 296 12.14 -7.27 13.77
C PRO A 296 12.79 -6.04 14.40
N HIS A 297 12.19 -5.41 15.41
CA HIS A 297 12.71 -4.18 16.01
C HIS A 297 13.93 -4.46 16.91
N TYR A 298 13.85 -5.50 17.74
CA TYR A 298 14.78 -5.72 18.85
C TYR A 298 15.41 -7.13 18.86
N GLN A 299 14.85 -8.10 18.14
CA GLN A 299 15.29 -9.50 18.20
C GLN A 299 15.97 -9.99 16.92
N LYS A 300 15.29 -9.90 15.76
CA LYS A 300 15.66 -10.59 14.50
C LYS A 300 17.12 -10.41 14.11
N PHE A 301 17.63 -9.18 14.26
CA PHE A 301 18.98 -8.80 13.85
C PHE A 301 20.05 -8.99 14.94
N ARG A 302 19.68 -9.53 16.12
CA ARG A 302 20.61 -9.92 17.20
C ARG A 302 20.87 -11.43 17.22
N VAL A 303 19.96 -12.24 16.65
CA VAL A 303 20.08 -13.72 16.59
C VAL A 303 21.19 -14.16 15.63
N SER A 304 21.90 -15.24 15.96
CA SER A 304 22.95 -15.79 15.11
C SER A 304 22.36 -16.53 13.89
N GLN A 305 23.09 -16.55 12.77
CA GLN A 305 22.65 -17.29 11.57
C GLN A 305 22.49 -18.80 11.83
N LYS A 306 23.29 -19.37 12.75
CA LYS A 306 23.20 -20.78 13.14
C LYS A 306 21.87 -21.09 13.84
N GLU A 307 21.46 -20.23 14.78
CA GLU A 307 20.17 -20.37 15.46
C GLU A 307 18.99 -20.13 14.52
N GLN A 308 19.10 -19.13 13.62
CA GLN A 308 18.10 -18.90 12.57
C GLN A 308 17.93 -20.14 11.71
N PHE A 309 19.03 -20.70 11.19
CA PHE A 309 19.00 -21.92 10.40
C PHE A 309 18.34 -23.08 11.16
N ALA A 310 18.74 -23.32 12.42
CA ALA A 310 18.18 -24.39 13.24
C ALA A 310 16.66 -24.23 13.44
N GLN A 311 16.17 -23.01 13.68
CA GLN A 311 14.75 -22.72 13.82
C GLN A 311 13.99 -22.96 12.50
N PHE A 312 14.53 -22.49 11.37
CA PHE A 312 13.93 -22.73 10.06
C PHE A 312 13.83 -24.22 9.74
N MET A 313 14.90 -24.99 9.97
CA MET A 313 14.90 -26.43 9.73
C MET A 313 13.94 -27.17 10.67
N LYS A 314 13.90 -26.80 11.96
CA LYS A 314 12.96 -27.36 12.93
C LYS A 314 11.52 -27.21 12.46
N LEU A 315 11.12 -26.01 12.06
CA LEU A 315 9.77 -25.73 11.58
C LEU A 315 9.49 -26.38 10.22
N THR A 316 10.45 -26.38 9.30
CA THR A 316 10.31 -27.05 8.01
C THR A 316 9.97 -28.53 8.21
N ASN A 317 10.70 -29.21 9.09
CA ASN A 317 10.54 -30.64 9.35
C ASN A 317 9.17 -31.00 9.97
N THR A 318 8.42 -30.06 10.56
CA THR A 318 7.07 -30.36 11.08
C THR A 318 6.02 -30.46 9.98
N ALA A 319 6.30 -29.87 8.80
CA ALA A 319 5.36 -29.82 7.68
C ALA A 319 5.89 -30.51 6.41
N LEU A 320 7.17 -30.87 6.38
CA LEU A 320 7.84 -31.51 5.24
C LEU A 320 7.31 -32.93 4.99
N THR A 321 7.17 -33.29 3.72
CA THR A 321 6.79 -34.64 3.28
C THR A 321 7.62 -35.09 2.10
N ALA A 322 7.59 -36.38 1.77
CA ALA A 322 8.30 -36.93 0.61
C ALA A 322 7.84 -36.34 -0.73
N THR A 323 6.63 -35.77 -0.78
CA THR A 323 6.05 -35.15 -1.99
C THR A 323 6.18 -33.63 -1.98
N THR A 324 6.93 -33.03 -1.06
CA THR A 324 7.08 -31.56 -1.01
C THR A 324 7.97 -31.07 -2.14
N ASP A 325 7.43 -30.20 -2.98
CA ASP A 325 8.09 -29.61 -4.15
C ASP A 325 8.81 -28.30 -3.83
N TYR A 326 8.24 -27.50 -2.91
CA TYR A 326 8.82 -26.22 -2.50
C TYR A 326 8.81 -26.02 -0.99
N VAL A 327 9.86 -25.37 -0.48
CA VAL A 327 9.91 -24.76 0.85
C VAL A 327 10.17 -23.27 0.69
N LEU A 328 9.34 -22.44 1.31
CA LEU A 328 9.40 -20.99 1.24
C LEU A 328 9.74 -20.39 2.60
N PHE A 329 10.86 -19.67 2.65
CA PHE A 329 11.30 -18.87 3.79
C PHE A 329 11.08 -17.37 3.52
N PRO A 330 10.85 -16.57 4.57
CA PRO A 330 10.44 -15.18 4.45
C PRO A 330 11.58 -14.24 4.02
N GLU A 331 11.23 -12.96 3.87
CA GLU A 331 12.15 -11.88 3.54
C GLU A 331 13.26 -11.76 4.59
N THR A 332 14.50 -11.50 4.12
CA THR A 332 15.68 -11.30 4.97
C THR A 332 15.85 -12.39 6.04
N SER A 333 15.63 -13.65 5.67
CA SER A 333 15.80 -14.81 6.55
C SER A 333 17.26 -14.99 6.99
N PHE A 334 18.20 -14.69 6.10
CA PHE A 334 19.64 -14.71 6.38
C PHE A 334 20.29 -13.40 5.94
N ARG A 335 21.36 -12.98 6.63
CA ARG A 335 21.99 -11.66 6.43
C ARG A 335 23.49 -11.74 6.20
N GLY A 336 24.03 -10.68 5.61
CA GLY A 336 25.48 -10.50 5.44
C GLY A 336 26.06 -11.43 4.39
N ILE A 337 25.29 -11.76 3.35
CA ILE A 337 25.71 -12.66 2.29
C ILE A 337 26.30 -11.87 1.12
N GLU A 338 27.53 -12.19 0.72
CA GLU A 338 28.14 -11.58 -0.47
C GLU A 338 27.55 -12.22 -1.74
N ALA A 339 26.83 -11.44 -2.55
CA ALA A 339 26.05 -11.95 -3.68
C ALA A 339 26.94 -12.59 -4.78
N ASN A 340 28.17 -12.13 -4.93
CA ASN A 340 29.13 -12.73 -5.89
C ASN A 340 29.75 -14.04 -5.37
N LYS A 341 29.49 -14.42 -4.11
CA LYS A 341 30.07 -15.60 -3.45
C LYS A 341 29.02 -16.40 -2.67
N LEU A 342 27.78 -16.48 -3.19
CA LEU A 342 26.68 -17.21 -2.55
C LEU A 342 27.08 -18.64 -2.15
N GLU A 343 27.74 -19.37 -3.06
CA GLU A 343 28.18 -20.77 -2.82
C GLU A 343 29.16 -20.91 -1.64
N ASN A 344 29.88 -19.84 -1.29
CA ASN A 344 30.85 -19.87 -0.20
C ASN A 344 30.22 -19.63 1.17
N ALA A 345 29.02 -19.03 1.23
CA ALA A 345 28.36 -18.73 2.48
C ALA A 345 27.94 -20.01 3.21
N SER A 346 28.34 -20.14 4.48
CA SER A 346 28.10 -21.35 5.29
C SER A 346 26.62 -21.75 5.34
N VAL A 347 25.73 -20.77 5.49
CA VAL A 347 24.29 -21.05 5.53
C VAL A 347 23.74 -21.54 4.18
N ILE A 348 24.25 -21.02 3.06
CA ILE A 348 23.86 -21.47 1.72
C ILE A 348 24.33 -22.90 1.46
N LYS A 349 25.53 -23.27 1.94
CA LYS A 349 26.02 -24.65 1.89
C LYS A 349 25.14 -25.60 2.68
N GLN A 350 24.70 -25.19 3.89
CA GLN A 350 23.79 -25.98 4.71
C GLN A 350 22.41 -26.15 4.07
N LEU A 351 21.84 -25.08 3.50
CA LEU A 351 20.57 -25.16 2.77
C LEU A 351 20.69 -26.02 1.52
N ARG A 352 21.82 -25.97 0.81
CA ARG A 352 22.06 -26.84 -0.35
C ARG A 352 22.23 -28.30 0.07
N ALA A 353 22.88 -28.59 1.19
CA ALA A 353 22.95 -29.95 1.72
C ALA A 353 21.53 -30.50 1.99
N PHE A 354 20.66 -29.69 2.58
CA PHE A 354 19.25 -30.03 2.76
C PHE A 354 18.52 -30.30 1.42
N THR A 355 18.72 -29.49 0.37
CA THR A 355 18.09 -29.79 -0.92
C THR A 355 18.66 -31.04 -1.59
N VAL A 356 19.91 -31.43 -1.31
CA VAL A 356 20.48 -32.71 -1.79
C VAL A 356 19.83 -33.92 -1.10
N GLU A 357 19.49 -33.81 0.18
CA GLU A 357 18.73 -34.83 0.91
C GLU A 357 17.28 -34.98 0.41
N HIS A 358 16.75 -33.93 -0.24
CA HIS A 358 15.40 -33.87 -0.81
C HIS A 358 15.45 -33.51 -2.30
N PRO A 359 15.85 -34.43 -3.20
CA PRO A 359 16.25 -34.09 -4.57
C PRO A 359 15.17 -33.44 -5.44
N ASN A 360 13.89 -33.66 -5.14
CA ASN A 360 12.76 -33.06 -5.87
C ASN A 360 12.33 -31.69 -5.31
N LEU A 361 12.94 -31.24 -4.21
CA LEU A 361 12.56 -30.02 -3.49
C LEU A 361 13.36 -28.82 -3.97
N ASN A 362 12.67 -27.69 -4.14
CA ASN A 362 13.27 -26.38 -4.32
C ASN A 362 13.07 -25.54 -3.05
N LEU A 363 14.12 -24.87 -2.59
CA LEU A 363 14.05 -23.97 -1.44
C LEU A 363 14.16 -22.53 -1.93
N VAL A 364 13.17 -21.71 -1.61
CA VAL A 364 13.16 -20.27 -1.89
C VAL A 364 13.31 -19.51 -0.59
N THR A 365 14.26 -18.58 -0.51
CA THR A 365 14.52 -17.81 0.71
C THR A 365 14.93 -16.37 0.42
N GLY A 366 14.54 -15.45 1.32
CA GLY A 366 15.00 -14.07 1.31
C GLY A 366 16.37 -13.88 1.98
N LEU A 367 17.17 -12.96 1.45
CA LEU A 367 18.51 -12.61 1.91
C LEU A 367 18.64 -11.09 2.10
N SER A 368 19.38 -10.68 3.13
CA SER A 368 20.07 -9.38 3.14
C SER A 368 21.48 -9.62 2.61
N ALA A 369 21.74 -9.14 1.40
CA ALA A 369 22.95 -9.42 0.65
C ALA A 369 23.67 -8.15 0.21
N TYR A 370 24.93 -8.28 -0.20
CA TYR A 370 25.73 -7.15 -0.66
C TYR A 370 26.71 -7.53 -1.77
N VAL A 371 27.13 -6.54 -2.56
CA VAL A 371 28.27 -6.61 -3.49
C VAL A 371 29.38 -5.69 -2.99
N ARG A 372 30.63 -6.14 -3.06
CA ARG A 372 31.80 -5.31 -2.81
C ARG A 372 32.39 -4.84 -4.14
N TYR A 373 32.69 -3.56 -4.24
CA TYR A 373 33.38 -2.94 -5.36
C TYR A 373 34.81 -2.57 -4.94
N GLN A 374 35.72 -2.60 -5.91
CA GLN A 374 37.11 -2.17 -5.71
C GLN A 374 37.27 -0.66 -5.97
N GLU A 375 38.37 -0.11 -5.48
CA GLU A 375 38.79 1.25 -5.83
C GLU A 375 39.07 1.34 -7.34
N GLY A 376 38.62 2.40 -8.01
CA GLY A 376 38.75 2.57 -9.46
C GLY A 376 37.67 1.88 -10.33
N GLU A 377 36.90 0.92 -9.81
CA GLU A 377 35.76 0.36 -10.54
C GLU A 377 34.62 1.37 -10.70
N SER A 378 33.89 1.29 -11.83
CA SER A 378 32.64 2.02 -12.02
C SER A 378 31.59 1.54 -11.02
N LYS A 379 31.02 2.47 -10.24
CA LYS A 379 30.14 2.19 -9.11
C LYS A 379 28.72 2.69 -9.40
N PRO A 380 27.69 1.88 -9.13
CA PRO A 380 26.32 2.38 -9.08
C PRO A 380 26.14 3.53 -8.08
N PRO A 381 25.18 4.45 -8.30
CA PRO A 381 24.94 5.61 -7.41
C PRO A 381 24.63 5.24 -5.94
N ASN A 382 24.14 4.02 -5.72
CA ASN A 382 23.73 3.47 -4.43
C ASN A 382 24.86 2.80 -3.63
N VAL A 383 26.09 2.77 -4.17
CA VAL A 383 27.25 2.22 -3.47
C VAL A 383 27.68 3.16 -2.34
N TYR A 384 27.83 2.62 -1.12
CA TYR A 384 28.40 3.36 0.00
C TYR A 384 29.82 2.97 0.32
N THR A 385 30.52 3.96 0.88
CA THR A 385 31.89 3.78 1.35
C THR A 385 31.90 3.58 2.86
N TYR A 386 32.40 2.45 3.31
CA TYR A 386 32.69 2.17 4.71
C TYR A 386 34.20 2.17 4.92
N CYS A 387 34.74 3.14 5.65
CA CYS A 387 36.16 3.21 5.97
C CYS A 387 36.41 2.85 7.44
N ASN A 388 37.58 2.29 7.73
CA ASN A 388 38.12 2.24 9.08
C ASN A 388 38.32 3.66 9.67
N ALA A 389 38.49 3.74 10.99
CA ALA A 389 38.55 5.02 11.73
C ALA A 389 39.67 5.96 11.26
N ASP A 390 40.78 5.41 10.77
CA ASP A 390 41.93 6.11 10.19
C ASP A 390 41.78 6.39 8.67
N GLN A 391 40.65 6.04 8.06
CA GLN A 391 40.30 6.26 6.65
C GLN A 391 41.27 5.62 5.62
N THR A 392 42.17 4.76 6.05
CA THR A 392 43.20 4.12 5.20
C THR A 392 42.68 2.91 4.42
N ARG A 393 41.55 2.32 4.84
CA ARG A 393 40.93 1.14 4.23
C ARG A 393 39.44 1.38 4.09
N CYS A 394 39.04 1.72 2.88
CA CYS A 394 37.65 1.90 2.51
C CYS A 394 37.12 0.69 1.74
N GLN A 395 35.90 0.28 2.04
CA GLN A 395 35.14 -0.74 1.33
C GLN A 395 33.96 -0.06 0.64
N TYR A 396 33.73 -0.40 -0.63
CA TYR A 396 32.62 0.13 -1.40
C TYR A 396 31.55 -0.96 -1.50
N ILE A 397 30.38 -0.75 -0.90
CA ILE A 397 29.37 -1.77 -0.69
C ILE A 397 28.05 -1.35 -1.36
N ASP A 398 27.46 -2.24 -2.13
CA ASP A 398 26.07 -2.16 -2.59
C ASP A 398 25.23 -3.21 -1.86
N SER A 399 24.43 -2.77 -0.89
CA SER A 399 23.53 -3.64 -0.14
C SER A 399 22.17 -3.75 -0.83
N HIS A 400 21.58 -4.93 -0.83
CA HIS A 400 20.29 -5.18 -1.45
C HIS A 400 19.50 -6.26 -0.71
N ASN A 401 18.18 -6.12 -0.79
CA ASN A 401 17.23 -7.13 -0.34
C ASN A 401 16.98 -8.09 -1.50
N ALA A 402 17.12 -9.39 -1.28
CA ALA A 402 17.16 -10.36 -2.36
C ALA A 402 16.39 -11.63 -2.04
N ALA A 403 16.10 -12.40 -3.07
CA ALA A 403 15.60 -13.76 -2.99
C ALA A 403 16.50 -14.69 -3.81
N ILE A 404 16.58 -15.95 -3.40
CA ILE A 404 17.24 -17.01 -4.15
C ILE A 404 16.39 -18.26 -4.23
N GLN A 405 16.68 -19.11 -5.21
CA GLN A 405 16.20 -20.49 -5.25
C GLN A 405 17.37 -21.47 -5.20
N LEU A 406 17.25 -22.50 -4.38
CA LEU A 406 18.18 -23.62 -4.29
C LEU A 406 17.47 -24.89 -4.74
N SER A 407 18.17 -25.69 -5.53
CA SER A 407 17.72 -27.01 -5.99
C SER A 407 18.89 -27.99 -5.90
N SER A 408 18.60 -29.29 -5.82
CA SER A 408 19.61 -30.35 -5.95
C SER A 408 20.13 -30.48 -7.38
N THR A 409 19.32 -30.05 -8.36
CA THR A 409 19.52 -30.35 -9.78
C THR A 409 20.39 -29.35 -10.51
N THR A 410 20.51 -28.11 -10.00
CA THR A 410 21.27 -27.03 -10.62
C THR A 410 22.34 -26.50 -9.67
N LYS A 411 23.55 -26.31 -10.22
CA LYS A 411 24.61 -25.61 -9.48
C LYS A 411 24.32 -24.12 -9.39
N GLU A 412 23.87 -23.52 -10.48
CA GLU A 412 23.47 -22.11 -10.53
C GLU A 412 22.38 -21.81 -9.51
N ILE A 413 22.54 -20.67 -8.82
CA ILE A 413 21.60 -20.14 -7.83
C ILE A 413 20.91 -18.94 -8.47
N PRO A 414 19.66 -19.08 -8.95
CA PRO A 414 18.87 -17.95 -9.38
C PRO A 414 18.82 -16.88 -8.30
N TYR A 415 19.04 -15.63 -8.69
CA TYR A 415 19.18 -14.49 -7.80
C TYR A 415 18.27 -13.35 -8.24
N TYR A 416 17.45 -12.85 -7.32
CA TYR A 416 16.57 -11.72 -7.56
C TYR A 416 16.81 -10.62 -6.53
N LYS A 417 16.99 -9.38 -6.96
CA LYS A 417 17.08 -8.17 -6.15
C LYS A 417 15.72 -7.46 -6.14
N LYS A 418 15.24 -7.10 -4.95
CA LYS A 418 14.04 -6.28 -4.77
C LYS A 418 14.15 -4.99 -5.58
N SER A 419 13.11 -4.65 -6.34
CA SER A 419 13.11 -3.44 -7.18
C SER A 419 12.13 -2.37 -6.71
N LYS A 420 11.06 -2.74 -5.99
CA LYS A 420 10.20 -1.76 -5.27
C LYS A 420 10.60 -1.68 -3.80
N LEU A 421 11.42 -0.68 -3.51
CA LEU A 421 11.89 -0.38 -2.17
C LEU A 421 10.86 0.41 -1.37
N VAL A 422 10.84 0.21 -0.05
CA VAL A 422 10.01 1.01 0.86
C VAL A 422 10.61 2.41 1.00
N PRO A 423 9.92 3.49 0.59
CA PRO A 423 10.45 4.84 0.71
C PRO A 423 10.75 5.22 2.16
N GLY A 424 11.92 5.85 2.38
CA GLY A 424 12.40 6.26 3.70
C GLY A 424 13.05 5.16 4.54
N ALA A 425 12.71 3.89 4.31
CA ALA A 425 13.29 2.75 5.03
C ALA A 425 14.38 2.02 4.22
N GLU A 426 14.14 1.80 2.92
CA GLU A 426 15.05 1.09 2.02
C GLU A 426 15.58 1.98 0.88
N SER A 427 14.86 3.05 0.54
CA SER A 427 15.30 4.05 -0.44
C SER A 427 15.26 5.45 0.14
N MET A 428 16.27 6.25 -0.18
CA MET A 428 16.27 7.69 0.04
C MET A 428 15.64 8.36 -1.20
N PRO A 429 14.48 9.04 -1.07
CA PRO A 429 13.91 9.78 -2.19
C PRO A 429 14.86 10.85 -2.71
N TYR A 430 14.82 11.18 -4.00
CA TYR A 430 15.65 12.28 -4.52
C TYR A 430 15.19 13.64 -3.95
N ILE A 431 16.04 14.29 -3.15
CA ILE A 431 15.76 15.56 -2.45
C ILE A 431 16.60 16.73 -3.00
N GLY A 432 17.17 16.59 -4.20
CA GLY A 432 18.16 17.53 -4.74
C GLY A 432 17.74 19.00 -4.83
N GLY A 433 16.47 19.33 -4.60
CA GLY A 433 15.93 20.69 -4.59
C GLY A 433 15.45 21.25 -3.24
N ILE A 434 15.48 20.52 -2.12
CA ILE A 434 14.91 21.00 -0.84
C ILE A 434 15.87 20.80 0.34
N PRO A 435 16.68 21.82 0.71
CA PRO A 435 17.77 21.70 1.69
C PRO A 435 17.36 21.22 3.09
N PHE A 436 16.15 21.56 3.56
CA PHE A 436 15.70 21.30 4.93
C PHE A 436 15.36 19.82 5.22
N PHE A 437 15.09 19.00 4.19
CA PHE A 437 14.70 17.60 4.39
C PHE A 437 15.88 16.63 4.58
N LYS A 438 17.09 17.04 4.17
CA LYS A 438 18.29 16.19 4.24
C LYS A 438 18.65 15.84 5.67
N ASP A 439 18.70 16.84 6.56
CA ASP A 439 19.08 16.64 7.96
C ASP A 439 17.95 15.92 8.74
N LEU A 440 16.69 16.24 8.43
CA LEU A 440 15.54 15.57 9.02
C LEU A 440 15.56 14.07 8.76
N ILE A 441 15.88 13.59 7.54
CA ILE A 441 15.82 12.15 7.24
C ILE A 441 17.01 11.37 7.81
N LEU A 442 18.16 12.03 7.98
CA LEU A 442 19.33 11.45 8.67
C LEU A 442 19.04 11.18 10.16
N ASP A 443 18.29 12.07 10.81
CA ASP A 443 17.86 11.91 12.21
C ASP A 443 16.71 10.88 12.38
N LEU A 444 16.06 10.47 11.28
CA LEU A 444 14.92 9.53 11.28
C LEU A 444 15.30 8.05 11.16
N GLY A 445 16.59 7.74 11.31
CA GLY A 445 17.09 6.36 11.24
C GLY A 445 17.18 5.81 9.81
N GLY A 446 16.98 6.65 8.79
CA GLY A 446 17.38 6.31 7.43
C GLY A 446 18.89 6.10 7.40
N ALA A 447 19.35 4.93 6.95
CA ALA A 447 20.78 4.70 6.77
C ALA A 447 21.37 5.88 5.95
N PRO A 448 22.39 6.58 6.45
CA PRO A 448 22.78 7.88 5.93
C PRO A 448 23.05 7.81 4.42
N GLY A 449 22.16 8.43 3.63
CA GLY A 449 22.35 8.68 2.19
C GLY A 449 22.23 7.50 1.23
N LEU A 450 21.64 6.35 1.60
CA LEU A 450 21.83 5.11 0.82
C LEU A 450 20.55 4.34 0.53
N SER A 451 20.13 4.41 -0.74
CA SER A 451 19.14 3.49 -1.29
C SER A 451 19.76 2.10 -1.48
N LEU A 452 19.01 1.04 -1.22
CA LEU A 452 19.44 -0.31 -1.56
C LEU A 452 19.57 -0.49 -3.08
N GLY A 453 20.46 -1.38 -3.51
CA GLY A 453 20.56 -1.80 -4.90
C GLY A 453 19.29 -2.51 -5.37
N THR A 454 18.87 -2.17 -6.59
CA THR A 454 17.69 -2.75 -7.25
C THR A 454 18.09 -3.46 -8.54
N GLN A 455 17.13 -4.11 -9.21
CA GLN A 455 17.29 -4.53 -10.60
C GLN A 455 16.22 -3.90 -11.48
N GLU A 456 16.51 -3.78 -12.77
CA GLU A 456 15.61 -3.10 -13.71
C GLU A 456 14.45 -4.01 -14.15
N LYS A 457 14.79 -5.25 -14.54
CA LYS A 457 13.83 -6.23 -15.08
C LYS A 457 13.37 -7.20 -14.01
N ARG A 458 12.13 -7.68 -14.11
CA ARG A 458 11.60 -8.72 -13.24
C ARG A 458 12.25 -10.03 -13.66
N ALA A 459 12.50 -10.92 -12.69
CA ALA A 459 13.05 -12.24 -12.98
C ALA A 459 12.26 -13.29 -12.22
N VAL A 460 12.04 -14.43 -12.87
CA VAL A 460 11.33 -15.58 -12.32
C VAL A 460 12.31 -16.67 -11.94
N PHE A 461 11.94 -17.53 -10.99
CA PHE A 461 12.71 -18.73 -10.67
C PHE A 461 12.09 -19.92 -11.37
N LYS A 462 12.87 -20.57 -12.24
CA LYS A 462 12.45 -21.74 -13.02
C LYS A 462 12.92 -23.00 -12.33
N SER A 463 12.07 -24.02 -12.31
CA SER A 463 12.40 -25.38 -11.87
C SER A 463 11.67 -26.39 -12.73
N LYS A 464 11.86 -27.69 -12.46
CA LYS A 464 11.05 -28.76 -13.10
C LYS A 464 9.61 -28.77 -12.59
N GLN A 465 9.37 -28.25 -11.39
CA GLN A 465 8.07 -28.21 -10.74
C GLN A 465 7.25 -27.00 -11.17
N GLY A 466 7.85 -25.97 -11.77
CA GLY A 466 7.18 -24.78 -12.25
C GLY A 466 8.04 -23.52 -12.25
N THR A 467 7.48 -22.44 -12.78
CA THR A 467 8.08 -21.11 -12.81
C THR A 467 7.38 -20.19 -11.80
N ILE A 468 8.11 -19.63 -10.84
CA ILE A 468 7.53 -18.80 -9.77
C ILE A 468 8.08 -17.38 -9.78
N ALA A 469 7.25 -16.43 -9.35
CA ALA A 469 7.67 -15.04 -9.11
C ALA A 469 8.13 -14.85 -7.66
N PRO A 470 9.39 -14.44 -7.40
CA PRO A 470 9.90 -14.22 -6.05
C PRO A 470 9.61 -12.79 -5.56
N LEU A 471 8.34 -12.48 -5.30
CA LEU A 471 7.90 -11.16 -4.84
C LEU A 471 8.40 -10.88 -3.42
N ILE A 472 9.09 -9.75 -3.24
CA ILE A 472 9.62 -9.36 -1.92
C ILE A 472 8.77 -8.25 -1.32
N CYS A 473 7.97 -8.62 -0.31
CA CYS A 473 7.27 -7.70 0.59
C CYS A 473 6.45 -6.65 -0.17
N TYR A 474 6.90 -5.39 -0.10
CA TYR A 474 6.27 -4.21 -0.68
C TYR A 474 6.04 -4.31 -2.20
N GLU A 475 6.72 -5.19 -2.93
CA GLU A 475 6.48 -5.40 -4.36
C GLU A 475 5.07 -5.90 -4.66
N SER A 476 4.47 -6.68 -3.76
CA SER A 476 3.15 -7.28 -3.96
C SER A 476 2.01 -6.26 -4.03
N ILE A 477 2.21 -5.04 -3.53
CA ILE A 477 1.15 -4.01 -3.56
C ILE A 477 1.06 -3.26 -4.90
N TYR A 478 2.03 -3.46 -5.80
CA TYR A 478 2.07 -2.82 -7.12
C TYR A 478 1.49 -3.76 -8.19
N GLY A 479 0.24 -3.53 -8.62
CA GLY A 479 -0.47 -4.41 -9.56
C GLY A 479 0.24 -4.59 -10.89
N ASP A 480 0.42 -3.50 -11.64
CA ASP A 480 1.08 -3.52 -12.94
C ASP A 480 2.52 -4.07 -12.87
N TYR A 481 3.23 -3.78 -11.78
CA TYR A 481 4.58 -4.33 -11.52
C TYR A 481 4.56 -5.86 -11.41
N VAL A 482 3.55 -6.45 -10.76
CA VAL A 482 3.38 -7.90 -10.65
C VAL A 482 3.06 -8.54 -12.01
N THR A 483 2.34 -7.85 -12.89
CA THR A 483 2.02 -8.37 -14.23
C THR A 483 3.27 -8.70 -15.04
N ASP A 484 4.37 -7.98 -14.83
CA ASP A 484 5.62 -8.22 -15.55
C ASP A 484 6.25 -9.57 -15.20
N TYR A 485 6.13 -10.06 -13.96
CA TYR A 485 6.57 -11.42 -13.64
C TYR A 485 5.77 -12.48 -14.38
N VAL A 486 4.46 -12.25 -14.51
CA VAL A 486 3.56 -13.17 -15.21
C VAL A 486 3.85 -13.16 -16.71
N LYS A 487 4.17 -12.00 -17.30
CA LYS A 487 4.65 -11.89 -18.68
C LYS A 487 6.00 -12.59 -18.89
N GLU A 488 6.87 -12.62 -17.87
CA GLU A 488 8.13 -13.38 -17.87
C GLU A 488 7.91 -14.90 -17.62
N GLY A 489 6.65 -15.34 -17.50
CA GLY A 489 6.26 -16.75 -17.42
C GLY A 489 5.99 -17.28 -16.02
N ALA A 490 5.79 -16.42 -15.02
CA ALA A 490 5.41 -16.88 -13.69
C ALA A 490 4.03 -17.57 -13.68
N GLU A 491 3.99 -18.79 -13.16
CA GLU A 491 2.82 -19.64 -13.03
C GLU A 491 2.24 -19.65 -11.60
N ALA A 492 3.01 -19.16 -10.63
CA ALA A 492 2.58 -18.87 -9.27
C ALA A 492 3.37 -17.68 -8.68
N LEU A 493 2.80 -17.03 -7.68
CA LEU A 493 3.38 -15.85 -7.02
C LEU A 493 3.84 -16.21 -5.62
N PHE A 494 5.13 -16.12 -5.32
CA PHE A 494 5.68 -16.41 -4.00
C PHE A 494 6.04 -15.09 -3.32
N VAL A 495 5.26 -14.71 -2.30
CA VAL A 495 5.42 -13.46 -1.55
C VAL A 495 6.18 -13.74 -0.27
N ILE A 496 7.44 -13.30 -0.21
CA ILE A 496 8.27 -13.36 1.00
C ILE A 496 8.25 -11.99 1.69
N THR A 497 7.93 -11.93 2.97
CA THR A 497 7.71 -10.65 3.66
C THR A 497 8.16 -10.65 5.11
N ASN A 498 8.31 -9.46 5.68
CA ASN A 498 8.49 -9.23 7.10
C ASN A 498 7.48 -8.19 7.61
N ASP A 499 6.28 -8.64 8.00
CA ASP A 499 5.22 -7.72 8.44
C ASP A 499 5.26 -7.43 9.96
N GLY A 500 6.29 -7.88 10.67
CA GLY A 500 6.45 -7.61 12.10
C GLY A 500 6.69 -6.13 12.43
N TRP A 501 7.08 -5.33 11.44
CA TRP A 501 7.32 -3.90 11.57
C TRP A 501 6.10 -3.09 12.02
N TRP A 502 4.89 -3.64 11.85
CA TRP A 502 3.65 -2.91 12.09
C TRP A 502 2.93 -3.36 13.36
N ASP A 503 3.55 -4.21 14.17
CA ASP A 503 2.94 -4.86 15.34
C ASP A 503 1.67 -5.67 14.94
N ASN A 504 0.93 -6.21 15.91
CA ASN A 504 -0.35 -6.86 15.70
C ASN A 504 -1.47 -5.83 15.39
N SER A 505 -1.34 -5.14 14.27
CA SER A 505 -2.24 -4.09 13.79
C SER A 505 -2.88 -4.45 12.44
N ASN A 506 -3.59 -3.50 11.81
CA ASN A 506 -4.20 -3.75 10.51
C ASN A 506 -3.19 -3.85 9.35
N GLY A 507 -1.95 -3.37 9.50
CA GLY A 507 -0.97 -3.32 8.41
C GLY A 507 -0.69 -4.68 7.78
N HIS A 508 -0.36 -5.69 8.60
CA HIS A 508 -0.07 -7.04 8.09
C HIS A 508 -1.30 -7.71 7.45
N ARG A 509 -2.50 -7.42 7.98
CA ARG A 509 -3.78 -7.91 7.44
C ARG A 509 -4.08 -7.27 6.08
N GLN A 510 -3.93 -5.94 5.98
CA GLN A 510 -4.09 -5.21 4.72
C GLN A 510 -3.10 -5.72 3.68
N HIS A 511 -1.82 -5.92 4.03
CA HIS A 511 -0.81 -6.45 3.12
C HIS A 511 -1.14 -7.86 2.60
N MET A 512 -1.66 -8.74 3.46
CA MET A 512 -2.18 -10.04 3.06
C MET A 512 -3.37 -9.92 2.09
N TYR A 513 -4.36 -9.07 2.38
CA TYR A 513 -5.51 -8.87 1.49
C TYR A 513 -5.10 -8.29 0.13
N LEU A 514 -4.12 -7.38 0.08
CA LEU A 514 -3.58 -6.88 -1.19
C LEU A 514 -2.98 -8.01 -2.05
N SER A 515 -2.43 -9.06 -1.44
CA SER A 515 -1.97 -10.24 -2.18
C SER A 515 -3.13 -10.99 -2.85
N SER A 516 -4.35 -10.91 -2.30
CA SER A 516 -5.55 -11.49 -2.92
C SER A 516 -5.95 -10.76 -4.20
N LEU A 517 -5.71 -9.45 -4.27
CA LEU A 517 -5.92 -8.69 -5.51
C LEU A 517 -4.99 -9.19 -6.62
N ARG A 518 -3.71 -9.42 -6.30
CA ARG A 518 -2.72 -9.94 -7.25
C ARG A 518 -3.10 -11.31 -7.80
N ALA A 519 -3.66 -12.17 -6.93
CA ALA A 519 -4.16 -13.48 -7.32
C ALA A 519 -5.27 -13.39 -8.36
N ILE A 520 -6.28 -12.54 -8.12
CA ILE A 520 -7.42 -12.33 -9.03
C ILE A 520 -6.97 -11.69 -10.35
N GLU A 521 -6.20 -10.61 -10.25
CA GLU A 521 -5.71 -9.83 -11.39
C GLU A 521 -4.95 -10.68 -12.41
N ASN A 522 -4.22 -11.70 -11.95
CA ASN A 522 -3.36 -12.54 -12.78
C ASN A 522 -3.83 -13.99 -12.89
N ARG A 523 -4.92 -14.39 -12.21
CA ARG A 523 -5.36 -15.79 -12.08
C ARG A 523 -4.24 -16.74 -11.63
N ARG A 524 -3.45 -16.32 -10.64
CA ARG A 524 -2.32 -17.09 -10.08
C ARG A 524 -2.57 -17.44 -8.62
N TYR A 525 -2.09 -18.61 -8.21
CA TYR A 525 -1.95 -18.90 -6.79
C TYR A 525 -0.87 -18.01 -6.17
N VAL A 526 -1.09 -17.61 -4.92
CA VAL A 526 -0.11 -16.90 -4.11
C VAL A 526 0.26 -17.74 -2.90
N VAL A 527 1.56 -17.99 -2.71
CA VAL A 527 2.11 -18.55 -1.47
C VAL A 527 2.78 -17.42 -0.72
N ARG A 528 2.31 -17.16 0.50
CA ARG A 528 2.86 -16.09 1.35
C ARG A 528 3.64 -16.70 2.52
N SER A 529 4.88 -16.25 2.69
CA SER A 529 5.74 -16.56 3.84
C SER A 529 6.14 -15.26 4.53
N ALA A 530 5.63 -15.07 5.76
CA ALA A 530 5.93 -13.93 6.60
C ALA A 530 6.91 -14.32 7.71
N ASN A 531 7.86 -13.44 8.05
CA ASN A 531 8.73 -13.63 9.21
C ASN A 531 7.93 -13.58 10.52
N THR A 532 7.27 -12.44 10.73
CA THR A 532 6.22 -12.19 11.72
C THR A 532 5.08 -11.57 10.94
N GLY A 533 3.84 -12.03 11.15
CA GLY A 533 2.72 -11.66 10.28
C GLY A 533 1.81 -12.85 10.02
N ILE A 534 1.21 -12.87 8.84
CA ILE A 534 0.36 -13.96 8.37
C ILE A 534 1.01 -14.61 7.15
N SER A 535 1.36 -15.88 7.29
CA SER A 535 1.68 -16.79 6.20
C SER A 535 0.40 -17.51 5.79
N CYS A 536 0.17 -17.68 4.50
CA CYS A 536 -1.07 -18.26 3.99
C CYS A 536 -0.92 -18.72 2.54
N PHE A 537 -1.94 -19.43 2.06
CA PHE A 537 -2.14 -19.71 0.65
C PHE A 537 -3.33 -18.90 0.14
N ILE A 538 -3.26 -18.46 -1.12
CA ILE A 538 -4.33 -17.74 -1.79
C ILE A 538 -4.53 -18.35 -3.17
N ASN A 539 -5.74 -18.79 -3.48
CA ASN A 539 -6.02 -19.39 -4.79
C ASN A 539 -6.22 -18.32 -5.89
N SER A 540 -6.39 -18.75 -7.14
CA SER A 540 -6.59 -17.87 -8.31
C SER A 540 -7.89 -17.03 -8.28
N LEU A 541 -8.80 -17.31 -7.33
CA LEU A 541 -10.00 -16.50 -7.07
C LEU A 541 -9.78 -15.47 -5.95
N GLY A 542 -8.60 -15.43 -5.34
CA GLY A 542 -8.28 -14.55 -4.21
C GLY A 542 -8.76 -15.07 -2.85
N HIS A 543 -9.20 -16.33 -2.74
CA HIS A 543 -9.61 -16.92 -1.47
C HIS A 543 -8.39 -17.31 -0.65
N ILE A 544 -8.30 -16.78 0.57
CA ILE A 544 -7.21 -17.02 1.52
C ILE A 544 -7.54 -18.25 2.38
N TYR A 545 -6.61 -19.18 2.50
CA TYR A 545 -6.74 -20.41 3.28
C TYR A 545 -5.41 -20.78 3.97
N HIS A 546 -5.51 -21.61 5.02
CA HIS A 546 -4.40 -21.94 5.94
C HIS A 546 -3.61 -20.74 6.47
N ALA A 547 -4.30 -19.63 6.79
CA ALA A 547 -3.68 -18.46 7.38
C ALA A 547 -3.14 -18.76 8.80
N SER A 548 -1.84 -18.54 9.02
CA SER A 548 -1.21 -18.61 10.34
C SER A 548 -1.63 -17.44 11.23
N LYS A 549 -1.38 -17.53 12.55
CA LYS A 549 -1.59 -16.40 13.45
C LYS A 549 -0.38 -15.46 13.43
N TYR A 550 -0.65 -14.19 13.68
CA TYR A 550 0.41 -13.22 14.00
C TYR A 550 1.14 -13.65 15.28
N GLY A 551 2.48 -13.55 15.28
CA GLY A 551 3.28 -13.83 16.47
C GLY A 551 3.46 -15.31 16.79
N GLU A 552 3.17 -16.22 15.85
CA GLU A 552 3.29 -17.67 16.01
C GLU A 552 4.48 -18.22 15.20
N ALA A 553 5.31 -19.08 15.81
CA ALA A 553 6.33 -19.83 15.08
C ALA A 553 5.72 -21.13 14.53
N THR A 554 5.58 -21.25 13.22
CA THR A 554 4.87 -22.36 12.59
C THR A 554 5.33 -22.63 11.15
N ALA A 555 4.91 -23.75 10.58
CA ALA A 555 5.00 -24.04 9.17
C ALA A 555 3.67 -24.59 8.67
N ILE A 556 3.18 -24.07 7.56
CA ILE A 556 1.93 -24.49 6.91
C ILE A 556 2.26 -25.19 5.59
N ARG A 557 1.45 -26.16 5.20
CA ARG A 557 1.61 -26.92 3.95
C ARG A 557 0.28 -27.01 3.22
N ASP A 558 0.33 -26.84 1.91
CA ASP A 558 -0.77 -27.17 1.02
C ASP A 558 -0.27 -27.41 -0.42
N GLN A 559 -1.17 -27.85 -1.29
CA GLN A 559 -1.01 -27.89 -2.72
C GLN A 559 -1.51 -26.57 -3.34
N ILE A 560 -0.73 -26.06 -4.28
CA ILE A 560 -1.15 -25.02 -5.21
C ILE A 560 -1.25 -25.60 -6.61
N TYR A 561 -1.91 -24.88 -7.51
CA TYR A 561 -2.00 -25.27 -8.90
C TYR A 561 -1.45 -24.17 -9.79
N LEU A 562 -0.56 -24.56 -10.69
CA LEU A 562 0.07 -23.65 -11.62
C LEU A 562 -0.92 -23.22 -12.71
N ASN A 563 -0.78 -21.98 -13.18
CA ASN A 563 -1.57 -21.46 -14.28
C ASN A 563 -0.68 -20.61 -15.18
N ASP A 564 -0.76 -20.81 -16.50
CA ASP A 564 0.01 -20.08 -17.50
C ASP A 564 -0.86 -19.10 -18.31
N GLU A 565 -2.19 -19.08 -18.12
CA GLU A 565 -3.10 -18.18 -18.85
C GLU A 565 -2.82 -16.71 -18.55
N ILE A 566 -2.99 -15.85 -19.54
CA ILE A 566 -2.76 -14.41 -19.41
C ILE A 566 -4.11 -13.69 -19.38
N THR A 567 -4.38 -13.00 -18.26
CA THR A 567 -5.60 -12.19 -18.13
C THR A 567 -5.53 -10.93 -18.99
N PHE A 568 -6.68 -10.28 -19.19
CA PHE A 568 -6.70 -8.98 -19.86
C PHE A 568 -5.88 -7.94 -19.07
N TYR A 569 -5.98 -7.93 -17.74
CA TYR A 569 -5.20 -7.03 -16.90
C TYR A 569 -3.70 -7.32 -17.00
N THR A 570 -3.25 -8.58 -16.97
CA THR A 570 -1.84 -8.90 -17.18
C THR A 570 -1.36 -8.42 -18.55
N LYS A 571 -2.18 -8.55 -19.59
CA LYS A 571 -1.82 -8.13 -20.95
C LYS A 571 -1.69 -6.62 -21.10
N TYR A 572 -2.61 -5.85 -20.53
CA TYR A 572 -2.71 -4.41 -20.76
C TYR A 572 -2.24 -3.56 -19.59
N GLY A 573 -2.16 -4.08 -18.37
CA GLY A 573 -1.78 -3.34 -17.17
C GLY A 573 -2.82 -2.29 -16.75
N ASP A 574 -2.36 -1.21 -16.13
CA ASP A 574 -3.19 -0.11 -15.60
C ASP A 574 -3.76 0.82 -16.70
N LEU A 575 -4.52 0.24 -17.64
CA LEU A 575 -5.08 0.95 -18.80
C LEU A 575 -6.00 2.11 -18.38
N ILE A 576 -6.86 1.90 -17.39
CA ILE A 576 -7.77 2.95 -16.88
C ILE A 576 -6.97 4.13 -16.31
N GLY A 577 -5.89 3.87 -15.58
CA GLY A 577 -5.00 4.90 -15.06
C GLY A 577 -4.35 5.71 -16.18
N ARG A 578 -3.84 5.05 -17.24
CA ARG A 578 -3.24 5.73 -18.40
C ARG A 578 -4.25 6.56 -19.20
N ILE A 579 -5.48 6.08 -19.40
CA ILE A 579 -6.56 6.86 -20.01
C ILE A 579 -6.88 8.09 -19.14
N SER A 580 -6.90 7.93 -17.82
CA SER A 580 -7.16 9.03 -16.89
C SER A 580 -6.10 10.13 -16.96
N ILE A 581 -4.83 9.79 -17.21
CA ILE A 581 -3.77 10.78 -17.47
C ILE A 581 -4.12 11.62 -18.70
N LEU A 582 -4.48 10.98 -19.82
CA LEU A 582 -4.81 11.68 -21.06
C LEU A 582 -6.03 12.60 -20.90
N VAL A 583 -7.08 12.12 -20.23
CA VAL A 583 -8.28 12.92 -19.94
C VAL A 583 -7.95 14.10 -19.04
N SER A 584 -7.13 13.90 -18.00
CA SER A 584 -6.69 14.99 -17.11
C SER A 584 -5.92 16.06 -17.88
N ILE A 585 -4.97 15.68 -18.73
CA ILE A 585 -4.23 16.62 -19.58
C ILE A 585 -5.19 17.38 -20.49
N TRP A 586 -6.11 16.69 -21.15
CA TRP A 586 -7.09 17.32 -22.04
C TRP A 586 -7.95 18.38 -21.33
N ILE A 587 -8.45 18.08 -20.12
CA ILE A 587 -9.26 19.02 -19.34
C ILE A 587 -8.41 20.22 -18.90
N LEU A 588 -7.19 19.99 -18.42
CA LEU A 588 -6.29 21.07 -17.99
C LEU A 588 -5.91 22.00 -19.15
N VAL A 589 -5.61 21.46 -20.32
CA VAL A 589 -5.32 22.24 -21.54
C VAL A 589 -6.56 23.02 -21.98
N SER A 590 -7.74 22.39 -21.99
CA SER A 590 -9.00 23.05 -22.33
C SER A 590 -9.34 24.20 -21.37
N MET A 591 -9.07 24.00 -20.08
CA MET A 591 -9.23 25.03 -19.04
C MET A 591 -8.29 26.23 -19.26
N LEU A 592 -7.04 25.98 -19.64
CA LEU A 592 -6.07 27.04 -19.97
C LEU A 592 -6.47 27.80 -21.24
N ALA A 593 -6.89 27.08 -22.29
CA ALA A 593 -7.34 27.68 -23.55
C ALA A 593 -8.57 28.59 -23.35
N ASN A 594 -9.54 28.16 -22.55
CA ASN A 594 -10.72 28.98 -22.21
C ASN A 594 -10.33 30.23 -21.41
N GLY A 595 -9.38 30.12 -20.47
CA GLY A 595 -8.87 31.27 -19.72
C GLY A 595 -8.19 32.32 -20.62
N LEU A 596 -7.40 31.88 -21.61
CA LEU A 596 -6.73 32.76 -22.57
C LEU A 596 -7.71 33.44 -23.54
N ARG A 597 -8.82 32.77 -23.90
CA ARG A 597 -9.87 33.35 -24.75
C ARG A 597 -10.73 34.37 -24.00
N GLY A 598 -11.06 34.09 -22.73
CA GLY A 598 -11.82 35.02 -21.88
C GLY A 598 -11.05 36.30 -21.53
N GLY A 599 -9.72 36.23 -21.43
CA GLY A 599 -8.87 37.41 -21.19
C GLY A 599 -8.65 38.33 -22.39
N ARG A 600 -9.17 38.00 -23.58
CA ARG A 600 -9.11 38.85 -24.79
C ARG A 600 -10.40 39.65 -25.04
N ALA A 601 -11.42 39.51 -24.18
CA ALA A 601 -12.73 40.13 -24.35
C ALA A 601 -13.04 41.23 -23.30
N HIS A 602 -12.02 41.74 -22.60
CA HIS A 602 -12.13 42.85 -21.67
C HIS A 602 -11.17 43.98 -22.02
#